data_AF-A0A6H9LKU4-F1
#
_entry.id   AF-A0A6H9LKU4-F1
#
_cell.length_a   1.000
_cell.length_b   1.000
_cell.length_c   1.000
_cell.angle_alpha   90.00
_cell.angle_beta   90.00
_cell.angle_gamma   90.00
#
_symmetry.space_group_name_H-M   'P 1'
#
loop_
_entity.id
_entity.type
_entity.pdbx_description
1 polymer ?
#
loop_
_entity_poly.entity_id
_entity_poly.type
_entity_poly.pdbx_seq_one_letter_code
_entity_poly.pdbx_strand_id
1 'polypeptide(L)'
;MRKVVFLFLIVFCLMLSAQAESSRTIATFSIAAFDPETGEVGVAVASRFFGVGAVVPWAKAGVGAVATQAYANTTYGWRGLELLEQGVNPEEVIDILTRSDEDNQKRQVGIVSVDGQSATFTGDGCSAWAGGRAGENYAVQGNILAGEDVVIAMEQAFLETEGTLADRMYAALLAGESKGGDSRGKQSAAMYIVNENAGYGGYTDQAIDIRVDDHKEPFKELGRLLKIAQVNYSWNYAWNLYLEKEYTEALTAIEKTAEIAPDNAEVWYDVAVIRLAAGEEILAVSALKTAVSL
;
A
#
# COMPACT_ATOMS: atom_id res chain seq x y z
N MET A 1 -34.97 11.10 -45.57
CA MET A 1 -35.20 11.17 -44.10
C MET A 1 -34.86 9.87 -43.37
N ARG A 2 -35.50 8.72 -43.66
CA ARG A 2 -35.26 7.45 -42.93
C ARG A 2 -33.79 6.97 -42.86
N LYS A 3 -33.01 7.10 -43.95
CA LYS A 3 -31.59 6.71 -43.97
C LYS A 3 -30.68 7.64 -43.14
N VAL A 4 -31.03 8.92 -43.03
CA VAL A 4 -30.24 9.91 -42.27
C VAL A 4 -30.48 9.73 -40.77
N VAL A 5 -31.71 9.43 -40.36
CA VAL A 5 -32.04 9.11 -38.96
C VAL A 5 -31.37 7.81 -38.49
N PHE A 6 -31.30 6.79 -39.36
CA PHE A 6 -30.63 5.52 -39.03
C PHE A 6 -29.12 5.68 -38.87
N LEU A 7 -28.47 6.51 -39.70
CA LEU A 7 -27.05 6.81 -39.60
C LEU A 7 -26.73 7.63 -38.34
N PHE A 8 -27.59 8.59 -37.97
CA PHE A 8 -27.46 9.35 -36.72
C PHE A 8 -27.63 8.45 -35.48
N LEU A 9 -28.55 7.49 -35.50
CA LEU A 9 -28.71 6.53 -34.39
C LEU A 9 -27.49 5.62 -34.22
N ILE A 10 -26.88 5.15 -35.31
CA ILE A 10 -25.67 4.31 -35.25
C ILE A 10 -24.48 5.11 -34.71
N VAL A 11 -24.28 6.34 -35.20
CA VAL A 11 -23.20 7.22 -34.70
C VAL A 11 -23.42 7.59 -33.23
N PHE A 12 -24.66 7.84 -32.82
CA PHE A 12 -24.99 8.14 -31.42
C PHE A 12 -24.79 6.92 -30.50
N CYS A 13 -25.17 5.71 -30.93
CA CYS A 13 -24.87 4.48 -30.20
C CYS A 13 -23.36 4.20 -30.11
N LEU A 14 -22.59 4.42 -31.18
CA LEU A 14 -21.14 4.26 -31.16
C LEU A 14 -20.45 5.26 -30.21
N MET A 15 -20.95 6.50 -30.11
CA MET A 15 -20.44 7.49 -29.15
C MET A 15 -20.80 7.15 -27.69
N LEU A 16 -21.99 6.59 -27.44
CA LEU A 16 -22.38 6.10 -26.11
C LEU A 16 -21.49 4.94 -25.63
N SER A 17 -21.14 4.01 -26.53
CA SER A 17 -20.24 2.89 -26.20
C SER A 17 -18.81 3.37 -25.88
N ALA A 18 -18.27 4.31 -26.66
CA ALA A 18 -16.92 4.85 -26.46
C ALA A 18 -16.80 5.71 -25.19
N GLN A 19 -17.86 6.41 -24.79
CA GLN A 19 -17.87 7.18 -23.54
C GLN A 19 -17.97 6.29 -22.29
N ALA A 20 -18.63 5.13 -22.39
CA ALA A 20 -18.75 4.19 -21.27
C ALA A 20 -17.42 3.52 -20.90
N GLU A 21 -16.53 3.27 -21.88
CA GLU A 21 -15.24 2.63 -21.66
C GLU A 21 -14.25 3.46 -20.83
N SER A 22 -14.23 4.80 -20.96
CA SER A 22 -13.23 5.61 -20.25
C SER A 22 -13.44 5.71 -18.74
N SER A 23 -14.66 5.49 -18.25
CA SER A 23 -15.01 5.71 -16.84
C SER A 23 -14.52 4.61 -15.88
N ARG A 24 -14.17 3.43 -16.41
CA ARG A 24 -13.86 2.23 -15.61
C ARG A 24 -12.37 1.87 -15.59
N THR A 25 -11.54 2.51 -16.41
CA THR A 25 -10.10 2.22 -16.48
C THR A 25 -9.35 3.12 -15.50
N ILE A 26 -8.72 2.50 -14.50
CA ILE A 26 -7.93 3.16 -13.46
C ILE A 26 -6.45 3.13 -13.86
N ALA A 27 -5.93 4.21 -14.49
CA ALA A 27 -4.46 4.34 -14.62
C ALA A 27 -3.84 4.46 -13.25
N THR A 28 -2.81 3.67 -13.01
CA THR A 28 -2.34 3.42 -11.65
C THR A 28 -0.93 2.89 -11.73
N PHE A 29 -0.10 3.21 -10.75
CA PHE A 29 1.07 2.40 -10.43
C PHE A 29 1.05 2.02 -8.95
N SER A 30 1.49 0.80 -8.65
CA SER A 30 1.44 0.23 -7.32
C SER A 30 2.59 -0.74 -7.09
N ILE A 31 2.85 -1.00 -5.82
CA ILE A 31 3.75 -2.04 -5.33
C ILE A 31 3.01 -2.86 -4.28
N ALA A 32 3.03 -4.19 -4.42
CA ALA A 32 2.71 -5.14 -3.36
C ALA A 32 4.03 -5.68 -2.81
N ALA A 33 4.24 -5.65 -1.51
CA ALA A 33 5.52 -6.04 -0.92
C ALA A 33 5.35 -6.72 0.44
N PHE A 34 6.33 -7.58 0.75
CA PHE A 34 6.48 -8.32 1.99
C PHE A 34 7.83 -7.99 2.62
N ASP A 35 7.90 -7.95 3.94
CA ASP A 35 9.14 -7.80 4.69
C ASP A 35 9.42 -9.04 5.54
N PRO A 36 10.36 -9.92 5.15
CA PRO A 36 10.62 -11.16 5.87
C PRO A 36 11.22 -10.94 7.26
N GLU A 37 11.80 -9.77 7.54
CA GLU A 37 12.37 -9.47 8.86
C GLU A 37 11.29 -9.16 9.90
N THR A 38 10.21 -8.50 9.49
CA THR A 38 9.15 -8.01 10.39
C THR A 38 7.83 -8.75 10.28
N GLY A 39 7.63 -9.51 9.18
CA GLY A 39 6.35 -10.14 8.85
C GLY A 39 5.34 -9.20 8.20
N GLU A 40 5.69 -7.92 8.01
CA GLU A 40 4.81 -6.92 7.42
C GLU A 40 4.52 -7.23 5.96
N VAL A 41 3.27 -7.04 5.55
CA VAL A 41 2.87 -7.21 4.15
C VAL A 41 1.86 -6.15 3.75
N GLY A 42 1.96 -5.61 2.54
CA GLY A 42 1.11 -4.49 2.17
C GLY A 42 1.15 -4.10 0.70
N VAL A 43 0.36 -3.08 0.38
CA VAL A 43 0.27 -2.45 -0.94
C VAL A 43 0.36 -0.94 -0.79
N ALA A 44 1.15 -0.30 -1.65
CA ALA A 44 1.14 1.14 -1.87
C ALA A 44 0.77 1.46 -3.32
N VAL A 45 0.00 2.53 -3.53
CA VAL A 45 -0.60 2.84 -4.84
C VAL A 45 -0.76 4.35 -5.06
N ALA A 46 -0.64 4.81 -6.30
CA ALA A 46 -0.98 6.17 -6.72
C ALA A 46 -1.65 6.23 -8.10
N SER A 47 -2.48 7.26 -8.32
CA SER A 47 -3.30 7.39 -9.53
C SER A 47 -3.84 8.81 -9.78
N ARG A 48 -4.16 9.14 -11.03
CA ARG A 48 -5.12 10.20 -11.42
C ARG A 48 -6.57 9.67 -11.36
N PHE A 49 -6.96 9.15 -10.21
CA PHE A 49 -8.30 8.63 -9.92
C PHE A 49 -8.72 9.08 -8.53
N PHE A 50 -10.02 9.27 -8.28
CA PHE A 50 -10.50 9.61 -6.95
C PHE A 50 -10.49 8.38 -6.04
N GLY A 51 -9.76 8.43 -4.93
CA GLY A 51 -9.81 7.39 -3.89
C GLY A 51 -9.31 6.01 -4.32
N VAL A 52 -8.17 5.94 -5.00
CA VAL A 52 -7.59 4.67 -5.49
C VAL A 52 -7.38 3.63 -4.37
N GLY A 53 -7.17 4.09 -3.13
CA GLY A 53 -7.02 3.23 -1.94
C GLY A 53 -8.25 2.40 -1.59
N ALA A 54 -9.45 2.72 -2.10
CA ALA A 54 -10.64 1.88 -1.88
C ALA A 54 -10.70 0.66 -2.82
N VAL A 55 -9.86 0.60 -3.85
CA VAL A 55 -9.99 -0.37 -4.94
C VAL A 55 -8.78 -1.31 -5.00
N VAL A 56 -7.59 -0.72 -5.02
CA VAL A 56 -6.36 -1.44 -5.39
C VAL A 56 -5.76 -2.27 -4.26
N PRO A 57 -5.57 -1.75 -3.03
CA PRO A 57 -4.80 -2.45 -2.02
C PRO A 57 -5.62 -3.51 -1.28
N TRP A 58 -5.09 -4.73 -1.24
CA TRP A 58 -5.58 -5.84 -0.42
C TRP A 58 -4.39 -6.53 0.24
N ALA A 59 -4.48 -6.82 1.53
CA ALA A 59 -3.45 -7.55 2.25
C ALA A 59 -4.05 -8.32 3.43
N LYS A 60 -3.42 -9.43 3.79
CA LYS A 60 -3.76 -10.25 4.96
C LYS A 60 -2.48 -10.71 5.64
N ALA A 61 -2.35 -10.43 6.94
CA ALA A 61 -1.18 -10.77 7.73
C ALA A 61 -0.94 -12.28 7.70
N GLY A 62 0.34 -12.68 7.62
CA GLY A 62 0.72 -14.09 7.50
C GLY A 62 0.29 -14.78 6.18
N VAL A 63 -0.25 -14.04 5.21
CA VAL A 63 -0.73 -14.60 3.92
C VAL A 63 -0.08 -13.93 2.73
N GLY A 64 -0.29 -12.63 2.54
CA GLY A 64 0.20 -11.93 1.35
C GLY A 64 -0.50 -10.60 1.06
N ALA A 65 -0.18 -10.02 -0.10
CA ALA A 65 -0.79 -8.81 -0.63
C ALA A 65 -1.12 -8.93 -2.12
N VAL A 66 -2.21 -8.28 -2.53
CA VAL A 66 -2.74 -8.25 -3.89
C VAL A 66 -3.09 -6.81 -4.28
N ALA A 67 -2.51 -6.33 -5.38
CA ALA A 67 -2.80 -5.04 -5.98
C ALA A 67 -3.55 -5.22 -7.31
N THR A 68 -4.88 -5.08 -7.30
CA THR A 68 -5.72 -5.23 -8.52
C THR A 68 -6.12 -3.86 -9.10
N GLN A 69 -5.84 -3.63 -10.38
CA GLN A 69 -5.96 -2.30 -11.02
C GLN A 69 -6.29 -2.39 -12.53
N ALA A 70 -6.13 -1.26 -13.25
CA ALA A 70 -6.58 -1.05 -14.63
C ALA A 70 -8.11 -1.08 -14.73
N TYR A 71 -8.71 -1.92 -15.57
CA TYR A 71 -10.14 -2.21 -15.48
C TYR A 71 -10.35 -3.14 -14.28
N ALA A 72 -10.24 -2.61 -13.06
CA ALA A 72 -10.07 -3.41 -11.85
C ALA A 72 -11.24 -4.39 -11.61
N ASN A 73 -10.91 -5.60 -11.15
CA ASN A 73 -11.87 -6.55 -10.63
C ASN A 73 -11.55 -6.77 -9.15
N THR A 74 -12.25 -6.07 -8.26
CA THR A 74 -11.98 -6.11 -6.81
C THR A 74 -12.09 -7.51 -6.21
N THR A 75 -12.73 -8.46 -6.90
CA THR A 75 -12.75 -9.86 -6.45
C THR A 75 -11.38 -10.52 -6.50
N TYR A 76 -10.44 -10.04 -7.33
CA TYR A 76 -9.08 -10.56 -7.37
C TYR A 76 -8.36 -10.35 -6.03
N GLY A 77 -8.68 -9.27 -5.30
CA GLY A 77 -8.10 -8.97 -4.00
C GLY A 77 -8.35 -10.10 -2.99
N TRP A 78 -9.59 -10.26 -2.56
CA TRP A 78 -9.93 -11.26 -1.55
C TRP A 78 -9.78 -12.71 -2.04
N ARG A 79 -10.11 -13.02 -3.31
CA ARG A 79 -9.92 -14.37 -3.86
C ARG A 79 -8.44 -14.73 -3.99
N GLY A 80 -7.60 -13.77 -4.36
CA GLY A 80 -6.15 -13.95 -4.41
C GLY A 80 -5.60 -14.29 -3.04
N LEU A 81 -5.99 -13.54 -2.01
CA LEU A 81 -5.61 -13.82 -0.62
C LEU A 81 -6.11 -15.19 -0.13
N GLU A 82 -7.34 -15.59 -0.47
CA GLU A 82 -7.87 -16.94 -0.14
C GLU A 82 -7.04 -18.07 -0.77
N LEU A 83 -6.53 -17.88 -2.00
CA LEU A 83 -5.70 -18.86 -2.67
C LEU A 83 -4.28 -18.89 -2.09
N LEU A 84 -3.70 -17.73 -1.78
CA LEU A 84 -2.40 -17.66 -1.08
C LEU A 84 -2.47 -18.36 0.29
N GLU A 85 -3.55 -18.17 1.03
CA GLU A 85 -3.77 -18.84 2.33
C GLU A 85 -3.87 -20.37 2.19
N GLN A 86 -4.27 -20.86 1.03
CA GLN A 86 -4.27 -22.30 0.69
C GLN A 86 -2.89 -22.81 0.22
N GLY A 87 -1.87 -21.94 0.18
CA GLY A 87 -0.52 -22.28 -0.27
C GLY A 87 -0.33 -22.29 -1.78
N VAL A 88 -1.26 -21.71 -2.54
CA VAL A 88 -1.11 -21.54 -3.99
C VAL A 88 -0.10 -20.42 -4.23
N ASN A 89 0.90 -20.65 -5.08
CA ASN A 89 1.92 -19.65 -5.38
C ASN A 89 1.34 -18.50 -6.25
N PRO A 90 1.92 -17.28 -6.21
CA PRO A 90 1.38 -16.11 -6.91
C PRO A 90 1.14 -16.26 -8.41
N GLU A 91 1.99 -16.98 -9.15
CA GLU A 91 1.79 -17.20 -10.59
C GLU A 91 0.53 -18.05 -10.84
N GLU A 92 0.37 -19.14 -10.08
CA GLU A 92 -0.82 -20.00 -10.19
C GLU A 92 -2.09 -19.28 -9.71
N VAL A 93 -1.99 -18.41 -8.70
CA VAL A 93 -3.10 -17.53 -8.31
C VAL A 93 -3.55 -16.66 -9.48
N ILE A 94 -2.62 -16.01 -10.17
CA ILE A 94 -2.93 -15.19 -11.35
C ILE A 94 -3.60 -16.04 -12.43
N ASP A 95 -3.10 -17.23 -12.72
CA ASP A 95 -3.67 -18.14 -13.71
C ASP A 95 -5.12 -18.52 -13.36
N ILE A 96 -5.40 -18.83 -12.09
CA ILE A 96 -6.74 -19.18 -11.61
C ILE A 96 -7.69 -17.98 -11.73
N LEU A 97 -7.25 -16.80 -11.29
CA LEU A 97 -8.06 -15.59 -11.31
C LEU A 97 -8.40 -15.16 -12.75
N THR A 98 -7.41 -15.17 -13.64
CA THR A 98 -7.56 -14.69 -15.03
C THR A 98 -8.29 -15.67 -15.94
N ARG A 99 -8.19 -16.99 -15.71
CA ARG A 99 -8.89 -18.02 -16.52
C ARG A 99 -10.41 -17.88 -16.48
N SER A 100 -10.96 -17.36 -15.39
CA SER A 100 -12.41 -17.21 -15.18
C SER A 100 -12.96 -15.81 -15.48
N ASP A 101 -12.11 -14.87 -15.93
CA ASP A 101 -12.48 -13.48 -16.20
C ASP A 101 -12.45 -13.20 -17.71
N GLU A 102 -13.64 -13.02 -18.31
CA GLU A 102 -13.78 -12.73 -19.75
C GLU A 102 -13.10 -11.40 -20.17
N ASP A 103 -12.88 -10.50 -19.21
CA ASP A 103 -12.20 -9.23 -19.42
C ASP A 103 -10.73 -9.27 -18.96
N ASN A 104 -10.12 -10.47 -18.77
CA ASN A 104 -8.75 -10.60 -18.25
C ASN A 104 -7.73 -9.73 -19.00
N GLN A 105 -7.90 -9.54 -20.31
CA GLN A 105 -7.04 -8.69 -21.14
C GLN A 105 -7.04 -7.22 -20.71
N LYS A 106 -8.04 -6.76 -19.96
CA LYS A 106 -8.12 -5.38 -19.44
C LYS A 106 -7.69 -5.28 -17.97
N ARG A 107 -7.34 -6.39 -17.33
CA ARG A 107 -6.96 -6.46 -15.92
C ARG A 107 -5.44 -6.31 -15.76
N GLN A 108 -5.05 -5.75 -14.63
CA GLN A 108 -3.67 -5.76 -14.16
C GLN A 108 -3.66 -6.14 -12.68
N VAL A 109 -2.76 -7.03 -12.29
CA VAL A 109 -2.63 -7.48 -10.90
C VAL A 109 -1.17 -7.74 -10.54
N GLY A 110 -0.77 -7.32 -9.33
CA GLY A 110 0.49 -7.71 -8.68
C GLY A 110 0.19 -8.47 -7.40
N ILE A 111 0.94 -9.53 -7.12
CA ILE A 111 0.74 -10.39 -5.95
C ILE A 111 2.09 -10.69 -5.31
N VAL A 112 2.13 -10.69 -3.98
CA VAL A 112 3.24 -11.21 -3.17
C VAL A 112 2.69 -12.08 -2.04
N SER A 113 3.34 -13.20 -1.76
CA SER A 113 3.06 -14.07 -0.61
C SER A 113 4.13 -13.90 0.47
N VAL A 114 3.80 -14.29 1.71
CA VAL A 114 4.72 -14.20 2.85
C VAL A 114 5.88 -15.21 2.83
N ASP A 115 5.93 -16.07 1.82
CA ASP A 115 7.10 -16.92 1.52
C ASP A 115 8.08 -16.24 0.55
N GLY A 116 7.81 -14.98 0.19
CA GLY A 116 8.66 -14.15 -0.67
C GLY A 116 8.45 -14.36 -2.17
N GLN A 117 7.58 -15.29 -2.58
CA GLN A 117 7.22 -15.43 -3.99
C GLN A 117 6.32 -14.26 -4.42
N SER A 118 6.41 -13.88 -5.70
CA SER A 118 5.62 -12.78 -6.25
C SER A 118 5.37 -12.98 -7.75
N ALA A 119 4.34 -12.31 -8.27
CA ALA A 119 4.03 -12.31 -9.68
C ALA A 119 3.29 -11.04 -10.09
N THR A 120 3.41 -10.66 -11.38
CA THR A 120 2.58 -9.61 -11.98
C THR A 120 1.94 -10.11 -13.27
N PHE A 121 0.75 -9.61 -13.56
CA PHE A 121 0.05 -9.83 -14.82
C PHE A 121 -0.48 -8.51 -15.36
N THR A 122 -0.28 -8.30 -16.65
CA THR A 122 -0.83 -7.17 -17.40
C THR A 122 -1.49 -7.72 -18.66
N GLY A 123 -2.81 -7.64 -18.73
CA GLY A 123 -3.55 -8.04 -19.93
C GLY A 123 -3.21 -7.17 -21.13
N ASP A 124 -3.29 -7.74 -22.34
CA ASP A 124 -2.84 -7.09 -23.58
C ASP A 124 -3.69 -5.88 -24.01
N GLY A 125 -4.89 -5.75 -23.44
CA GLY A 125 -5.81 -4.62 -23.60
C GLY A 125 -5.61 -3.51 -22.57
N CYS A 126 -4.63 -3.62 -21.66
CA CYS A 126 -4.27 -2.53 -20.77
C CYS A 126 -3.71 -1.34 -21.58
N SER A 127 -4.14 -0.13 -21.23
CA SER A 127 -3.73 1.07 -21.97
C SER A 127 -2.26 1.40 -21.73
N ALA A 128 -1.52 1.58 -22.83
CA ALA A 128 -0.07 1.81 -22.81
C ALA A 128 0.32 3.18 -22.19
N TRP A 129 1.50 3.30 -21.58
CA TRP A 129 2.41 2.21 -21.26
C TRP A 129 1.85 1.37 -20.10
N ALA A 130 1.91 0.04 -20.21
CA ALA A 130 1.47 -0.87 -19.16
C ALA A 130 2.41 -2.07 -19.05
N GLY A 131 2.71 -2.45 -17.81
CA GLY A 131 3.60 -3.57 -17.51
C GLY A 131 3.89 -3.67 -16.02
N GLY A 132 4.75 -4.64 -15.66
CA GLY A 132 5.16 -4.87 -14.29
C GLY A 132 6.46 -5.66 -14.19
N ARG A 133 7.01 -5.69 -12.99
CA ARG A 133 8.21 -6.41 -12.59
C ARG A 133 7.95 -7.07 -11.23
N ALA A 134 8.40 -8.30 -11.07
CA ALA A 134 8.30 -9.04 -9.82
C ALA A 134 9.67 -9.59 -9.45
N GLY A 135 9.94 -9.64 -8.16
CA GLY A 135 11.15 -10.22 -7.59
C GLY A 135 10.88 -10.73 -6.18
N GLU A 136 11.93 -11.16 -5.50
CA GLU A 136 11.81 -11.66 -4.12
C GLU A 136 11.16 -10.59 -3.23
N ASN A 137 10.05 -10.95 -2.59
CA ASN A 137 9.27 -10.11 -1.67
C ASN A 137 8.56 -8.88 -2.28
N TYR A 138 8.46 -8.74 -3.61
CA TYR A 138 7.72 -7.61 -4.20
C TYR A 138 7.15 -7.86 -5.61
N ALA A 139 6.10 -7.12 -5.94
CA ALA A 139 5.49 -7.02 -7.26
C ALA A 139 5.15 -5.54 -7.55
N VAL A 140 5.73 -4.96 -8.60
CA VAL A 140 5.53 -3.57 -9.05
C VAL A 140 4.87 -3.56 -10.42
N GLN A 141 3.82 -2.76 -10.60
CA GLN A 141 3.09 -2.70 -11.86
C GLN A 141 2.43 -1.34 -12.08
N GLY A 142 2.16 -1.01 -13.34
CA GLY A 142 1.32 0.13 -13.67
C GLY A 142 0.78 0.14 -15.08
N ASN A 143 -0.23 0.97 -15.32
CA ASN A 143 -0.89 1.16 -16.61
C ASN A 143 -1.17 2.64 -16.87
N ILE A 144 -1.19 3.03 -18.16
CA ILE A 144 -1.24 4.43 -18.65
C ILE A 144 -0.08 5.24 -18.05
N LEU A 145 1.07 4.60 -17.86
CA LEU A 145 2.27 5.26 -17.34
C LEU A 145 2.93 6.12 -18.40
N ALA A 146 3.73 7.09 -17.96
CA ALA A 146 4.60 7.88 -18.83
C ALA A 146 5.60 7.01 -19.63
N GLY A 147 5.99 5.86 -19.09
CA GLY A 147 6.85 4.87 -19.75
C GLY A 147 7.31 3.76 -18.81
N GLU A 148 8.12 2.84 -19.34
CA GLU A 148 8.70 1.71 -18.59
C GLU A 148 9.58 2.16 -17.42
N ASP A 149 10.29 3.28 -17.59
CA ASP A 149 11.16 3.87 -16.58
C ASP A 149 10.46 4.09 -15.22
N VAL A 150 9.14 4.26 -15.22
CA VAL A 150 8.34 4.38 -13.98
C VAL A 150 8.47 3.11 -13.14
N VAL A 151 8.21 1.93 -13.72
CA VAL A 151 8.27 0.65 -13.00
C VAL A 151 9.72 0.29 -12.64
N ILE A 152 10.68 0.58 -13.53
CA ILE A 152 12.12 0.36 -13.25
C ILE A 152 12.55 1.19 -12.04
N ALA A 153 12.20 2.48 -12.00
CA ALA A 153 12.60 3.35 -10.90
C ALA A 153 11.93 2.97 -9.57
N MET A 154 10.66 2.53 -9.61
CA MET A 154 9.95 2.02 -8.44
C MET A 154 10.65 0.79 -7.84
N GLU A 155 10.98 -0.20 -8.68
CA GLU A 155 11.70 -1.40 -8.27
C GLU A 155 13.06 -1.05 -7.65
N GLN A 156 13.85 -0.23 -8.35
CA GLN A 156 15.18 0.15 -7.89
C GLN A 156 15.12 0.86 -6.53
N ALA A 157 14.21 1.82 -6.37
CA ALA A 157 14.04 2.52 -5.10
C ALA A 157 13.59 1.59 -3.97
N PHE A 158 12.70 0.63 -4.23
CA PHE A 158 12.29 -0.34 -3.20
C PHE A 158 13.47 -1.19 -2.72
N LEU A 159 14.31 -1.66 -3.64
CA LEU A 159 15.46 -2.52 -3.34
C LEU A 159 16.63 -1.79 -2.67
N GLU A 160 16.85 -0.52 -3.00
CA GLU A 160 17.97 0.29 -2.51
C GLU A 160 17.65 1.06 -1.21
N THR A 161 16.37 1.25 -0.89
CA THR A 161 15.97 1.99 0.31
C THR A 161 16.06 1.09 1.53
N GLU A 162 16.73 1.58 2.58
CA GLU A 162 16.71 0.98 3.91
C GLU A 162 15.56 1.58 4.74
N GLY A 163 15.13 0.87 5.79
CA GLY A 163 14.07 1.32 6.69
C GLY A 163 12.90 0.35 6.74
N THR A 164 11.75 0.83 7.21
CA THR A 164 10.54 0.01 7.33
C THR A 164 10.00 -0.40 5.95
N LEU A 165 9.12 -1.41 5.88
CA LEU A 165 8.41 -1.74 4.65
C LEU A 165 7.69 -0.50 4.08
N ALA A 166 7.12 0.32 4.97
CA ALA A 166 6.43 1.55 4.61
C ALA A 166 7.37 2.60 3.97
N ASP A 167 8.59 2.77 4.49
CA ASP A 167 9.60 3.67 3.91
C ASP A 167 9.99 3.23 2.51
N ARG A 168 10.27 1.93 2.33
CA ARG A 168 10.65 1.35 1.03
C ARG A 168 9.55 1.49 -0.01
N MET A 169 8.30 1.18 0.35
CA MET A 169 7.16 1.34 -0.56
C MET A 169 6.87 2.81 -0.90
N TYR A 170 7.04 3.72 0.06
CA TYR A 170 6.88 5.15 -0.19
C TYR A 170 7.98 5.69 -1.11
N ALA A 171 9.22 5.27 -0.92
CA ALA A 171 10.33 5.59 -1.81
C ALA A 171 10.07 5.09 -3.25
N ALA A 172 9.52 3.88 -3.40
CA ALA A 172 9.09 3.37 -4.69
C ALA A 172 8.07 4.31 -5.36
N LEU A 173 7.00 4.70 -4.67
CA LEU A 173 6.00 5.63 -5.22
C LEU A 173 6.60 6.98 -5.67
N LEU A 174 7.51 7.55 -4.87
CA LEU A 174 8.21 8.78 -5.22
C LEU A 174 9.11 8.62 -6.45
N ALA A 175 9.81 7.50 -6.55
CA ALA A 175 10.66 7.20 -7.71
C ALA A 175 9.82 7.04 -8.99
N GLY A 176 8.68 6.36 -8.92
CA GLY A 176 7.73 6.25 -10.03
C GLY A 176 7.21 7.61 -10.49
N GLU A 177 6.76 8.45 -9.55
CA GLU A 177 6.33 9.83 -9.83
C GLU A 177 7.45 10.66 -10.48
N SER A 178 8.70 10.50 -10.04
CA SER A 178 9.85 11.23 -10.60
C SER A 178 10.13 10.91 -12.09
N LYS A 179 9.62 9.77 -12.58
CA LYS A 179 9.68 9.33 -13.97
C LYS A 179 8.40 9.65 -14.76
N GLY A 180 7.51 10.44 -14.18
CA GLY A 180 6.27 10.91 -14.80
C GLY A 180 5.02 10.15 -14.37
N GLY A 181 5.15 9.06 -13.61
CA GLY A 181 4.02 8.34 -13.00
C GLY A 181 2.89 8.00 -13.97
N ASP A 182 1.65 8.27 -13.54
CA ASP A 182 0.45 8.23 -14.37
C ASP A 182 0.48 9.40 -15.37
N SER A 183 0.45 9.09 -16.66
CA SER A 183 0.58 10.07 -17.75
C SER A 183 -0.53 11.15 -17.76
N ARG A 184 -1.61 10.92 -17.02
CA ARG A 184 -2.74 11.87 -16.86
C ARG A 184 -2.51 12.86 -15.70
N GLY A 185 -1.44 12.69 -14.92
CA GLY A 185 -1.09 13.46 -13.73
C GLY A 185 -1.36 12.70 -12.44
N LYS A 186 -1.56 13.44 -11.34
CA LYS A 186 -1.73 12.89 -9.99
C LYS A 186 -3.00 13.39 -9.32
N GLN A 187 -3.62 12.55 -8.49
CA GLN A 187 -4.80 12.92 -7.71
C GLN A 187 -4.89 12.20 -6.36
N SER A 188 -4.65 10.89 -6.32
CA SER A 188 -4.77 10.10 -5.10
C SER A 188 -3.58 9.18 -4.90
N ALA A 189 -3.36 8.82 -3.64
CA ALA A 189 -2.39 7.81 -3.24
C ALA A 189 -2.82 7.15 -1.93
N ALA A 190 -2.42 5.90 -1.71
CA ALA A 190 -2.74 5.16 -0.50
C ALA A 190 -1.63 4.16 -0.16
N MET A 191 -1.59 3.76 1.11
CA MET A 191 -0.75 2.69 1.61
C MET A 191 -1.53 1.89 2.65
N TYR A 192 -1.55 0.58 2.48
CA TYR A 192 -2.19 -0.37 3.38
C TYR A 192 -1.19 -1.47 3.74
N ILE A 193 -0.84 -1.57 5.01
CA ILE A 193 0.10 -2.56 5.56
C ILE A 193 -0.59 -3.28 6.71
N VAL A 194 -0.41 -4.59 6.74
CA VAL A 194 -0.89 -5.45 7.81
C VAL A 194 0.26 -6.23 8.42
N ASN A 195 0.14 -6.49 9.72
CA ASN A 195 0.98 -7.41 10.47
C ASN A 195 0.15 -8.01 11.61
N GLU A 196 0.49 -9.20 12.09
CA GLU A 196 -0.32 -9.92 13.07
C GLU A 196 -0.52 -9.08 14.34
N ASN A 197 -1.78 -8.87 14.74
CA ASN A 197 -2.15 -8.09 15.94
C ASN A 197 -1.59 -6.66 15.97
N ALA A 198 -1.30 -6.05 14.81
CA ALA A 198 -0.67 -4.72 14.73
C ALA A 198 -1.63 -3.54 14.89
N GLY A 199 -2.94 -3.77 14.81
CA GLY A 199 -3.94 -2.73 14.92
C GLY A 199 -4.19 -2.29 16.35
N TYR A 200 -5.03 -1.27 16.51
CA TYR A 200 -5.31 -0.64 17.79
C TYR A 200 -5.71 -1.66 18.87
N GLY A 201 -4.86 -1.76 19.90
CA GLY A 201 -5.04 -2.68 21.03
C GLY A 201 -4.87 -4.16 20.69
N GLY A 202 -4.27 -4.50 19.54
CA GLY A 202 -4.06 -5.87 19.08
C GLY A 202 -5.32 -6.57 18.55
N TYR A 203 -6.43 -5.85 18.33
CA TYR A 203 -7.71 -6.46 17.93
C TYR A 203 -7.84 -6.76 16.44
N THR A 204 -6.93 -6.24 15.61
CA THR A 204 -6.92 -6.41 14.15
C THR A 204 -5.47 -6.44 13.66
N ASP A 205 -5.26 -6.85 12.42
CA ASP A 205 -3.91 -6.89 11.82
C ASP A 205 -3.49 -5.57 11.13
N GLN A 206 -4.31 -4.52 11.21
CA GLN A 206 -4.08 -3.30 10.44
C GLN A 206 -2.99 -2.41 11.06
N ALA A 207 -1.76 -2.53 10.55
CA ALA A 207 -0.62 -1.72 10.97
C ALA A 207 -0.71 -0.26 10.45
N ILE A 208 -0.88 -0.09 9.14
CA ILE A 208 -0.99 1.22 8.49
C ILE A 208 -2.13 1.20 7.47
N ASP A 209 -3.05 2.15 7.57
CA ASP A 209 -4.03 2.48 6.52
C ASP A 209 -4.10 3.99 6.38
N ILE A 210 -3.44 4.51 5.35
CA ILE A 210 -3.40 5.94 5.05
C ILE A 210 -3.83 6.19 3.62
N ARG A 211 -4.69 7.19 3.45
CA ARG A 211 -5.34 7.48 2.17
C ARG A 211 -5.38 8.98 1.92
N VAL A 212 -4.95 9.35 0.73
CA VAL A 212 -5.16 10.68 0.13
C VAL A 212 -6.07 10.48 -1.06
N ASP A 213 -7.38 10.62 -0.85
CA ASP A 213 -8.37 10.28 -1.87
C ASP A 213 -8.50 11.34 -2.97
N ASP A 214 -8.18 12.61 -2.68
CA ASP A 214 -8.15 13.71 -3.66
C ASP A 214 -7.22 14.84 -3.19
N HIS A 215 -6.10 15.05 -3.88
CA HIS A 215 -5.18 16.14 -3.62
C HIS A 215 -4.34 16.48 -4.86
N LYS A 216 -3.92 17.75 -4.99
CA LYS A 216 -3.01 18.17 -6.07
C LYS A 216 -1.60 17.59 -5.90
N GLU A 217 -1.19 17.35 -4.66
CA GLU A 217 0.11 16.81 -4.28
C GLU A 217 -0.06 15.55 -3.41
N PRO A 218 -0.58 14.44 -3.95
CA PRO A 218 -0.95 13.28 -3.15
C PRO A 218 0.25 12.58 -2.52
N PHE A 219 1.41 12.55 -3.18
CA PHE A 219 2.63 11.95 -2.61
C PHE A 219 3.14 12.71 -1.40
N LYS A 220 3.17 14.06 -1.47
CA LYS A 220 3.57 14.89 -0.34
C LYS A 220 2.65 14.68 0.86
N GLU A 221 1.35 14.61 0.61
CA GLU A 221 0.36 14.41 1.67
C GLU A 221 0.42 12.99 2.23
N LEU A 222 0.63 11.98 1.38
CA LEU A 222 0.86 10.60 1.82
C LEU A 222 2.10 10.51 2.71
N GLY A 223 3.20 11.17 2.36
CA GLY A 223 4.41 11.23 3.19
C GLY A 223 4.18 11.92 4.54
N ARG A 224 3.33 12.96 4.60
CA ARG A 224 2.92 13.60 5.86
C ARG A 224 2.14 12.62 6.74
N LEU A 225 1.16 11.92 6.15
CA LEU A 225 0.35 10.91 6.85
C LEU A 225 1.20 9.73 7.30
N LEU A 226 2.15 9.28 6.47
CA LEU A 226 3.04 8.17 6.77
C LEU A 226 3.88 8.42 8.02
N LYS A 227 4.42 9.63 8.19
CA LYS A 227 5.16 9.98 9.42
C LYS A 227 4.29 9.81 10.67
N ILE A 228 3.04 10.26 10.61
CA ILE A 228 2.10 10.12 11.74
C ILE A 228 1.74 8.64 11.95
N ALA A 229 1.49 7.90 10.87
CA ALA A 229 1.10 6.49 10.94
C ALA A 229 2.22 5.61 11.51
N GLN A 230 3.47 5.82 11.10
CA GLN A 230 4.61 5.07 11.64
C GLN A 230 4.81 5.34 13.14
N VAL A 231 4.66 6.59 13.59
CA VAL A 231 4.69 6.92 15.02
C VAL A 231 3.58 6.18 15.76
N ASN A 232 2.34 6.27 15.27
CA ASN A 232 1.20 5.62 15.90
C ASN A 232 1.33 4.10 15.95
N TYR A 233 1.84 3.48 14.88
CA TYR A 233 2.05 2.04 14.80
C TYR A 233 3.14 1.59 15.79
N SER A 234 4.30 2.26 15.80
CA SER A 234 5.37 2.00 16.77
C SER A 234 4.91 2.20 18.22
N TRP A 235 4.15 3.26 18.46
CA TRP A 235 3.62 3.59 19.77
C TRP A 235 2.58 2.57 20.25
N ASN A 236 1.69 2.13 19.34
CA ASN A 236 0.71 1.09 19.65
C ASN A 236 1.39 -0.23 20.01
N TYR A 237 2.42 -0.63 19.28
CA TYR A 237 3.19 -1.83 19.58
C TYR A 237 3.77 -1.79 21.00
N ALA A 238 4.37 -0.67 21.40
CA ALA A 238 4.89 -0.50 22.76
C ALA A 238 3.79 -0.61 23.83
N TRP A 239 2.61 -0.05 23.57
CA TRP A 239 1.47 -0.13 24.49
C TRP A 239 0.89 -1.53 24.60
N ASN A 240 0.83 -2.30 23.50
CA ASN A 240 0.32 -3.67 23.54
C ASN A 240 1.22 -4.53 24.46
N LEU A 241 2.55 -4.42 24.31
CA LEU A 241 3.52 -5.08 25.20
C LEU A 241 3.36 -4.63 26.66
N TYR A 242 3.16 -3.33 26.90
CA TYR A 242 2.92 -2.81 28.24
C TYR A 242 1.66 -3.41 28.89
N LEU A 243 0.55 -3.51 28.13
CA LEU A 243 -0.71 -4.08 28.62
C LEU A 243 -0.58 -5.58 28.93
N GLU A 244 0.27 -6.28 28.19
CA GLU A 244 0.65 -7.68 28.43
C GLU A 244 1.64 -7.85 29.59
N LYS A 245 2.12 -6.74 30.16
CA LYS A 245 3.11 -6.66 31.25
C LYS A 245 4.52 -7.06 30.85
N GLU A 246 4.83 -7.03 29.56
CA GLU A 246 6.17 -7.22 28.99
C GLU A 246 6.94 -5.89 29.04
N TYR A 247 7.24 -5.42 30.25
CA TYR A 247 7.71 -4.04 30.45
C TYR A 247 9.10 -3.76 29.85
N THR A 248 9.98 -4.77 29.75
CA THR A 248 11.33 -4.60 29.18
C THR A 248 11.27 -4.39 27.67
N GLU A 249 10.44 -5.20 27.01
CA GLU A 249 10.16 -5.16 25.59
C GLU A 249 9.39 -3.88 25.24
N ALA A 250 8.37 -3.54 26.03
CA ALA A 250 7.63 -2.30 25.91
C ALA A 250 8.53 -1.07 26.02
N LEU A 251 9.51 -1.10 26.95
CA LEU A 251 10.48 -0.02 27.11
C LEU A 251 11.34 0.15 25.85
N THR A 252 11.85 -0.95 25.31
CA THR A 252 12.63 -0.92 24.06
C THR A 252 11.80 -0.36 22.90
N ALA A 253 10.54 -0.75 22.79
CA ALA A 253 9.63 -0.28 21.75
C ALA A 253 9.26 1.21 21.88
N ILE A 254 8.99 1.70 23.10
CA ILE A 254 8.65 3.12 23.30
C ILE A 254 9.86 4.03 23.12
N GLU A 255 11.08 3.56 23.45
CA GLU A 255 12.31 4.31 23.16
C GLU A 255 12.52 4.48 21.66
N LYS A 256 12.30 3.42 20.86
CA LYS A 256 12.30 3.52 19.39
C LYS A 256 11.24 4.51 18.88
N THR A 257 10.07 4.54 19.51
CA THR A 257 9.02 5.51 19.17
C THR A 257 9.49 6.95 19.44
N ALA A 258 10.20 7.19 20.55
CA ALA A 258 10.76 8.50 20.89
C ALA A 258 11.90 8.93 19.96
N GLU A 259 12.65 7.98 19.37
CA GLU A 259 13.63 8.27 18.31
C GLU A 259 12.94 8.76 17.02
N ILE A 260 11.77 8.20 16.68
CA ILE A 260 10.98 8.59 15.52
C ILE A 260 10.28 9.94 15.74
N ALA A 261 9.80 10.21 16.96
CA ALA A 261 9.06 11.41 17.33
C ALA A 261 9.66 12.13 18.56
N PRO A 262 10.89 12.66 18.47
CA PRO A 262 11.59 13.24 19.61
C PRO A 262 10.93 14.52 20.14
N ASP A 263 10.14 15.20 19.31
CA ASP A 263 9.43 16.43 19.68
C ASP A 263 7.98 16.16 20.15
N ASN A 264 7.57 14.90 20.32
CA ASN A 264 6.23 14.55 20.79
C ASN A 264 6.21 14.37 22.32
N ALA A 265 5.65 15.35 23.02
CA ALA A 265 5.51 15.34 24.47
C ALA A 265 4.73 14.12 25.01
N GLU A 266 3.71 13.65 24.29
CA GLU A 266 2.91 12.50 24.72
C GLU A 266 3.70 11.20 24.66
N VAL A 267 4.55 11.02 23.64
CA VAL A 267 5.47 9.87 23.56
C VAL A 267 6.43 9.88 24.74
N TRP A 268 7.04 11.02 25.08
CA TRP A 268 7.94 11.12 26.23
C TRP A 268 7.24 10.90 27.58
N TYR A 269 5.97 11.30 27.69
CA TYR A 269 5.16 10.97 28.85
C TYR A 269 5.00 9.44 28.98
N ASP A 270 4.72 8.74 27.89
CA ASP A 270 4.58 7.28 27.91
C ASP A 270 5.92 6.56 28.10
N VAL A 271 7.03 7.10 27.61
CA VAL A 271 8.38 6.63 27.99
C VAL A 271 8.53 6.67 29.51
N ALA A 272 8.10 7.75 30.17
CA ALA A 272 8.17 7.85 31.62
C ALA A 272 7.28 6.81 32.33
N VAL A 273 6.06 6.60 31.84
CA VAL A 273 5.12 5.59 32.37
C VAL A 273 5.71 4.18 32.28
N ILE A 274 6.24 3.82 31.11
CA ILE A 274 6.78 2.48 30.86
C ILE A 274 8.08 2.26 31.63
N ARG A 275 8.98 3.26 31.70
CA ARG A 275 10.19 3.20 32.55
C ARG A 275 9.84 2.97 34.02
N LEU A 276 8.82 3.65 34.54
CA LEU A 276 8.37 3.46 35.91
C LEU A 276 7.89 2.02 36.14
N ALA A 277 7.10 1.46 35.21
CA ALA A 277 6.64 0.07 35.30
C ALA A 277 7.79 -0.95 35.18
N ALA A 278 8.84 -0.62 34.43
CA ALA A 278 10.07 -1.40 34.33
C ALA A 278 11.02 -1.24 35.55
N GLY A 279 10.67 -0.38 36.52
CA GLY A 279 11.46 -0.13 37.73
C GLY A 279 12.58 0.91 37.58
N GLU A 280 12.61 1.66 36.48
CA GLU A 280 13.61 2.70 36.20
C GLU A 280 13.20 4.09 36.69
N GLU A 281 12.91 4.22 37.99
CA GLU A 281 12.30 5.44 38.58
C GLU A 281 13.05 6.75 38.24
N ILE A 282 14.39 6.74 38.32
CA ILE A 282 15.20 7.94 38.06
C ILE A 282 15.10 8.36 36.58
N LEU A 283 15.13 7.39 35.67
CA LEU A 283 15.05 7.64 34.23
C LEU A 283 13.62 8.01 33.81
N ALA A 284 12.60 7.46 34.48
CA ALA A 284 11.21 7.87 34.32
C ALA A 284 11.02 9.37 34.62
N VAL A 285 11.60 9.86 35.73
CA VAL A 285 11.56 11.31 36.05
C VAL A 285 12.28 12.14 34.99
N SER A 286 13.38 11.63 34.41
CA SER A 286 14.08 12.32 33.32
C SER A 286 13.20 12.42 32.06
N ALA A 287 12.56 11.33 31.65
CA ALA A 287 11.65 11.31 30.51
C ALA A 287 10.44 12.25 30.71
N LEU A 288 9.88 12.29 31.93
CA LEU A 288 8.78 13.20 32.25
C LEU A 288 9.20 14.67 32.18
N LYS A 289 10.44 15.01 32.58
CA LYS A 289 10.97 16.36 32.42
C LYS A 289 11.12 16.75 30.95
N THR A 290 11.55 15.81 30.10
CA THR A 290 11.59 16.02 28.64
C THR A 290 10.18 16.32 28.11
N ALA A 291 9.19 15.49 28.48
CA ALA A 291 7.80 15.68 28.06
C ALA A 291 7.24 17.06 28.43
N VAL A 292 7.52 17.56 29.63
CA VAL A 292 7.06 18.88 30.11
C VAL A 292 7.79 20.05 29.42
N SER A 293 8.99 19.81 28.87
CA SER A 293 9.81 20.86 28.26
C SER A 293 9.52 21.12 26.77
N LEU A 294 8.85 20.16 26.12
CA LEU A 294 8.40 20.24 24.73
C LEU A 294 7.08 21.03 24.64
#